data_AF-A0A1V2UJC7-F1
#
_entry.id   AF-A0A1V2UJC7-F1
#
_cell.length_a   1.000
_cell.length_b   1.000
_cell.length_c   1.000
_cell.angle_alpha   90.00
_cell.angle_beta   90.00
_cell.angle_gamma   90.00
#
_symmetry.space_group_name_H-M   'P 1'
#
loop_
_entity.id
_entity.type
_entity.pdbx_description
1 polymer ?
#
loop_
_entity_poly.entity_id
_entity_poly.type
_entity_poly.pdbx_seq_one_letter_code
_entity_poly.pdbx_strand_id
1 'polypeptide(L)'
;MKYLGIISILIGIYVNLALFTQFFEMIFDTVIPVFLIALSGIGLAILSLKENKGTFHTCFASVGLLVNLLPITSYLYLLIGLG
;
A
#
# COMPACT_ATOMS: atom_id res chain seq x y z
N MET A 1 12.51 -11.98 7.82
CA MET A 1 12.66 -10.51 7.77
C MET A 1 13.26 -9.95 6.47
N LYS A 2 14.26 -10.60 5.83
CA LYS A 2 14.91 -10.07 4.61
C LYS A 2 13.98 -9.76 3.42
N TYR A 3 12.84 -10.43 3.31
CA TYR A 3 11.90 -10.30 2.18
C TYR A 3 10.69 -9.39 2.46
N LEU A 4 10.58 -8.80 3.65
CA LEU A 4 9.41 -8.01 4.04
C LEU A 4 9.17 -6.80 3.13
N GLY A 5 10.24 -6.13 2.69
CA GLY A 5 10.14 -5.04 1.72
C GLY A 5 9.55 -5.49 0.36
N ILE A 6 9.95 -6.66 -0.14
CA ILE A 6 9.43 -7.22 -1.40
C ILE A 6 7.95 -7.59 -1.24
N ILE A 7 7.59 -8.22 -0.12
CA ILE A 7 6.20 -8.56 0.19
C ILE A 7 5.34 -7.29 0.28
N SER A 8 5.83 -6.24 0.92
CA SER A 8 5.15 -4.94 0.98
C SER A 8 4.91 -4.34 -0.41
N ILE A 9 5.90 -4.39 -1.30
CA ILE A 9 5.76 -3.94 -2.69
C ILE A 9 4.66 -4.73 -3.41
N LEU A 10 4.67 -6.07 -3.30
CA LEU A 10 3.67 -6.92 -3.95
C LEU A 10 2.24 -6.63 -3.45
N ILE A 11 2.09 -6.40 -2.14
CA ILE A 11 0.82 -5.97 -1.54
C ILE A 11 0.38 -4.64 -2.16
N GLY A 12 1.28 -3.66 -2.24
CA GLY A 12 0.96 -2.35 -2.82
C GLY A 12 0.57 -2.44 -4.30
N ILE A 13 1.25 -3.28 -5.10
CA ILE A 13 0.91 -3.50 -6.50
C ILE A 13 -0.49 -4.12 -6.62
N TYR A 14 -0.78 -5.16 -5.83
CA TYR A 14 -2.09 -5.80 -5.82
C TYR A 14 -3.20 -4.82 -5.45
N VAL A 15 -3.00 -4.03 -4.40
CA VAL A 15 -3.94 -3.01 -3.93
C VAL A 15 -4.19 -1.96 -5.02
N ASN A 16 -3.14 -1.45 -5.67
CA ASN A 16 -3.31 -0.48 -6.77
C ASN A 16 -4.03 -1.10 -7.98
N LEU A 17 -3.75 -2.36 -8.31
CA LEU A 17 -4.42 -3.05 -9.40
C LEU A 17 -5.91 -3.25 -9.09
N ALA A 18 -6.23 -3.70 -7.87
CA ALA A 18 -7.60 -3.87 -7.39
C ALA A 18 -8.35 -2.54 -7.34
N LEU A 19 -7.71 -1.48 -6.87
CA LEU A 19 -8.28 -0.13 -6.91
C LEU A 19 -8.55 0.31 -8.34
N PHE A 20 -7.61 0.12 -9.28
CA PHE A 20 -7.78 0.54 -10.67
C PHE A 20 -8.90 -0.23 -11.39
N THR A 21 -9.03 -1.54 -11.14
CA THR A 21 -10.08 -2.35 -11.74
C THR A 21 -11.45 -2.12 -11.10
N GLN A 22 -11.52 -1.95 -9.77
CA GLN A 22 -12.78 -1.77 -9.05
C GLN A 22 -13.24 -0.31 -8.98
N PHE A 23 -12.37 0.66 -9.26
CA PHE A 23 -12.71 2.09 -9.37
C PHE A 23 -13.88 2.33 -10.33
N PHE A 24 -13.99 1.50 -11.37
CA PHE A 24 -15.00 1.63 -12.41
C PHE A 24 -16.33 0.94 -12.05
N GLU A 25 -16.39 0.08 -11.03
CA GLU A 25 -17.58 -0.76 -10.80
C GLU A 25 -18.25 -0.57 -9.43
N MET A 26 -17.56 -0.20 -8.35
CA MET A 26 -18.21 -0.01 -7.03
C MET A 26 -17.30 0.72 -6.03
N ILE A 27 -17.69 1.93 -5.62
CA ILE A 27 -16.79 2.87 -4.91
C ILE A 27 -16.71 2.63 -3.38
N PHE A 28 -17.63 1.86 -2.76
CA PHE A 28 -17.68 1.77 -1.29
C PHE A 28 -17.49 0.35 -0.71
N ASP A 29 -18.16 -0.68 -1.22
CA ASP A 29 -18.08 -2.04 -0.64
C ASP A 29 -16.70 -2.70 -0.84
N THR A 30 -16.02 -2.39 -1.93
CA THR A 30 -14.73 -2.96 -2.30
C THR A 30 -13.54 -2.12 -1.85
N VAL A 31 -13.74 -0.84 -1.55
CA VAL A 31 -12.63 0.09 -1.30
C VAL A 31 -12.12 0.04 0.14
N ILE A 32 -13.01 -0.15 1.12
CA ILE A 32 -12.64 -0.33 2.54
C ILE A 32 -11.68 -1.53 2.75
N PRO A 33 -11.96 -2.75 2.25
CA PRO A 33 -11.05 -3.87 2.44
C PRO A 33 -9.70 -3.66 1.73
N VAL A 34 -9.69 -3.02 0.56
CA VAL A 34 -8.45 -2.70 -0.17
C VAL A 34 -7.59 -1.68 0.59
N PHE A 35 -8.24 -0.71 1.24
CA PHE A 35 -7.57 0.27 2.12
C PHE A 35 -6.91 -0.38 3.35
N LEU A 36 -7.58 -1.34 3.99
CA LEU A 36 -7.01 -2.09 5.12
C LEU A 36 -5.78 -2.91 4.71
N ILE A 37 -5.81 -3.50 3.50
CA ILE A 37 -4.67 -4.23 2.95
C ILE A 37 -3.50 -3.27 2.68
N ALA A 38 -3.75 -2.07 2.13
CA ALA A 38 -2.72 -1.05 1.92
C ALA A 38 -2.04 -0.63 3.25
N LEU A 39 -2.84 -0.42 4.30
CA LEU A 39 -2.37 -0.13 5.65
C LEU A 39 -1.44 -1.23 6.20
N SER A 40 -1.79 -2.50 5.96
CA SER A 40 -0.93 -3.62 6.35
C SER A 40 0.41 -3.61 5.59
N GLY A 41 0.40 -3.24 4.31
CA GLY A 41 1.59 -3.10 3.48
C GLY A 41 2.54 -2.00 3.97
N ILE A 42 1.99 -0.88 4.46
CA ILE A 42 2.77 0.19 5.12
C ILE A 42 3.39 -0.31 6.42
N GLY A 43 2.61 -1.00 7.27
CA GLY A 43 3.12 -1.56 8.53
C GLY A 43 4.32 -2.50 8.31
N LEU A 44 4.22 -3.38 7.29
CA LEU A 44 5.31 -4.28 6.91
C LEU A 44 6.54 -3.54 6.39
N ALA A 45 6.36 -2.45 5.65
CA ALA A 45 7.46 -1.63 5.17
C ALA A 45 8.19 -0.90 6.31
N ILE A 46 7.45 -0.33 7.27
CA ILE A 46 8.02 0.31 8.47
C ILE A 46 8.79 -0.72 9.30
N LEU A 47 8.21 -1.91 9.49
CA LEU A 47 8.88 -2.98 10.23
C LEU A 47 10.16 -3.44 9.52
N SER A 48 10.12 -3.54 8.18
CA SER A 48 11.31 -3.83 7.37
C SER A 48 12.40 -2.76 7.49
N LEU A 49 12.04 -1.48 7.57
CA LEU A 49 12.98 -0.37 7.79
C LEU A 49 13.61 -0.42 9.19
N LYS A 50 12.83 -0.80 10.20
CA LYS A 50 13.29 -0.85 11.59
C LYS A 50 14.25 -2.01 11.84
N GLU A 51 14.00 -3.16 11.21
CA GLU A 51 14.77 -4.38 11.44
C GLU A 51 15.99 -4.54 10.52
N ASN A 52 15.99 -3.95 9.31
CA ASN A 52 17.11 -4.09 8.37
C ASN A 52 17.85 -2.76 8.15
N LYS A 53 19.16 -2.76 8.43
CA LYS A 53 20.05 -1.60 8.22
C LYS A 53 20.77 -1.60 6.86
N GLY A 54 20.53 -2.59 6.01
CA GLY A 54 21.18 -2.72 4.70
C GLY A 54 20.53 -1.84 3.64
N THR A 55 21.32 -1.07 2.89
CA THR A 55 20.88 -0.10 1.88
C THR A 55 19.84 -0.66 0.90
N PHE A 56 20.03 -1.91 0.45
CA PHE A 56 19.07 -2.59 -0.42
C PHE A 56 17.72 -2.84 0.25
N HIS A 57 17.72 -3.32 1.50
CA HIS A 57 16.48 -3.57 2.25
C HIS A 57 15.75 -2.27 2.57
N THR A 58 16.50 -1.21 2.87
CA THR A 58 15.94 0.14 3.05
C THR A 58 15.29 0.65 1.78
N CYS A 59 15.95 0.48 0.62
CA CYS A 59 15.38 0.86 -0.68
C CYS A 59 14.06 0.13 -0.97
N PHE A 60 14.03 -1.19 -0.84
CA PHE A 60 12.80 -1.96 -1.06
C PHE A 60 11.68 -1.59 -0.10
N ALA A 61 11.98 -1.33 1.17
CA ALA A 61 10.98 -0.92 2.13
C ALA A 61 10.45 0.49 1.83
N SER A 62 11.30 1.43 1.41
CA SER A 62 10.86 2.77 0.98
C SER A 62 9.98 2.71 -0.27
N VAL A 63 10.31 1.86 -1.24
CA VAL A 63 9.47 1.64 -2.43
C VAL A 63 8.14 1.01 -2.00
N GLY A 64 8.15 0.01 -1.10
CA GLY A 64 6.94 -0.57 -0.53
C GLY A 64 6.04 0.46 0.15
N LEU A 65 6.62 1.39 0.91
CA LEU A 65 5.89 2.52 1.49
C LEU A 65 5.20 3.36 0.41
N LEU A 66 5.94 3.82 -0.61
CA LEU A 66 5.39 4.67 -1.65
C LEU A 66 4.24 4.00 -2.41
N VAL A 67 4.41 2.73 -2.78
CA VAL A 67 3.41 1.98 -3.54
C VAL A 67 2.14 1.75 -2.72
N ASN A 68 2.26 1.53 -1.40
CA ASN A 68 1.09 1.40 -0.52
C ASN A 68 0.48 2.74 -0.09
N LEU A 69 1.22 3.85 -0.18
CA LEU A 69 0.72 5.19 0.18
C LEU A 69 -0.19 5.77 -0.90
N LEU A 70 0.12 5.53 -2.18
CA LEU A 70 -0.69 5.94 -3.33
C LEU A 70 -2.19 5.62 -3.16
N PRO A 71 -2.60 4.36 -2.95
CA PRO A 71 -4.01 3.99 -2.84
C PRO A 71 -4.69 4.64 -1.62
N ILE A 72 -3.96 4.86 -0.52
CA ILE A 72 -4.47 5.57 0.67
C ILE A 72 -4.74 7.04 0.35
N THR A 73 -3.79 7.71 -0.31
CA THR A 73 -3.96 9.11 -0.70
C THR A 73 -5.06 9.31 -1.73
N SER A 74 -5.20 8.38 -2.68
CA SER A 74 -6.30 8.35 -3.65
C SER A 74 -7.64 8.18 -2.96
N TYR A 75 -7.73 7.27 -1.98
CA TYR A 75 -8.96 7.08 -1.19
C TYR A 75 -9.34 8.32 -0.38
N LEU A 76 -8.39 8.92 0.33
CA LEU A 76 -8.61 10.14 1.10
C LEU A 76 -9.06 11.30 0.20
N TYR A 77 -8.45 11.44 -0.97
CA TYR A 77 -8.84 12.45 -1.95
C TYR A 77 -10.29 12.27 -2.42
N LEU A 78 -10.71 11.03 -2.68
CA LEU A 78 -12.10 10.73 -3.07
C LEU A 78 -13.08 10.97 -1.94
N LEU A 79 -12.75 10.55 -0.72
CA LEU A 79 -13.60 10.75 0.45
C LEU A 79 -13.85 12.24 0.70
N ILE A 80 -12.80 13.07 0.57
CA ILE A 80 -12.90 14.53 0.72
C ILE A 80 -13.60 15.17 -0.49
N GLY A 81 -13.38 14.66 -1.70
CA GLY A 81 -13.99 15.20 -2.92
C GLY A 81 -15.46 14.84 -3.12
N LEU A 82 -15.93 13.76 -2.49
CA LEU A 82 -17.32 13.29 -2.56
C LEU A 82 -18.18 13.69 -1.33
N GLY A 83 -17.55 14.14 -0.23
CA GLY A 83 -18.20 14.61 0.99
C GLY A 83 -18.33 16.13 1.04
#